data_AF-A0A8T8HUR4-F1
#
_entry.id   AF-A0A8T8HUR4-F1
#
_cell.length_a   1.000
_cell.length_b   1.000
_cell.length_c   1.000
_cell.angle_alpha   90.00
_cell.angle_beta   90.00
_cell.angle_gamma   90.00
#
_symmetry.space_group_name_H-M   'P 1'
#
loop_
_entity.id
_entity.type
_entity.pdbx_description
1 polymer ?
#
loop_
_entity_poly.entity_id
_entity_poly.type
_entity_poly.pdbx_seq_one_letter_code
_entity_poly.pdbx_strand_id
1 'polypeptide(L)'
;TRALRVPDDAGLLAFTGTPISKAEADTRAVFGDYIDIYDLKRAVDDGATVRVFHEPRVIQVDLPKGVDPNTLDEQANSLTEGMDDAERR
;
A
#
# COMPACT_ATOMS: atom_id res chain seq x y z
N THR A 1 -14.70 1.18 0.83
CA THR A 1 -15.95 0.42 1.00
C THR A 1 -17.12 1.37 0.92
N ARG A 2 -18.14 1.05 0.11
CA ARG A 2 -19.40 1.81 0.07
C ARG A 2 -20.49 0.92 0.63
N ALA A 3 -21.09 1.33 1.74
CA ALA A 3 -22.20 0.64 2.39
C ALA A 3 -23.50 1.38 2.10
N LEU A 4 -24.54 0.65 1.70
CA LEU A 4 -25.87 1.23 1.53
C LEU A 4 -26.67 0.96 2.81
N ARG A 5 -27.13 2.02 3.49
CA ARG A 5 -28.08 1.87 4.60
C ARG A 5 -29.48 1.72 4.02
N VAL A 6 -30.15 0.64 4.43
CA VAL A 6 -31.53 0.31 4.05
C VAL A 6 -32.39 0.44 5.34
N PRO A 7 -33.71 0.74 5.28
CA PRO A 7 -34.52 1.10 6.46
C PRO A 7 -34.56 0.03 7.56
N ASP A 8 -35.08 0.38 8.75
CA ASP A 8 -34.88 -0.25 10.08
C ASP A 8 -35.28 -1.75 10.25
N ASP A 9 -35.50 -2.49 9.17
CA ASP A 9 -35.71 -3.96 9.15
C ASP A 9 -34.87 -4.66 8.06
N ALA A 10 -33.84 -3.99 7.52
CA ALA A 10 -33.04 -4.49 6.40
C ALA A 10 -31.55 -4.63 6.74
N GLY A 11 -30.95 -5.73 6.27
CA GLY A 11 -29.53 -6.03 6.42
C GLY A 11 -28.62 -5.03 5.71
N LEU A 12 -27.36 -4.96 6.16
CA LEU A 12 -26.34 -4.07 5.60
C LEU A 12 -25.58 -4.77 4.47
N LEU A 13 -25.62 -4.19 3.26
CA LEU A 13 -24.87 -4.70 2.10
C LEU A 13 -23.70 -3.75 1.76
N ALA A 14 -22.52 -4.33 1.54
CA ALA A 14 -21.34 -3.60 1.11
C ALA A 14 -20.66 -4.24 -0.08
N PHE A 15 -20.08 -3.37 -0.92
CA PHE A 15 -19.22 -3.75 -2.03
C PHE A 15 -17.81 -3.21 -1.77
N THR A 16 -16.81 -4.06 -1.99
CA THR A 16 -15.40 -3.68 -1.94
C THR A 16 -14.59 -4.46 -2.96
N GLY A 17 -13.68 -3.79 -3.66
CA GLY A 17 -12.70 -4.46 -4.53
C GLY A 17 -11.44 -4.90 -3.78
N THR A 18 -11.22 -4.40 -2.57
CA THR A 18 -10.05 -4.69 -1.73
C THR A 18 -10.50 -4.84 -0.27
N PRO A 19 -10.95 -6.04 0.15
CA PRO A 19 -11.31 -6.26 1.54
C PRO A 19 -10.08 -6.12 2.45
N ILE A 20 -10.27 -5.53 3.62
CA ILE A 20 -9.21 -5.33 4.62
C ILE A 20 -9.36 -6.36 5.73
N SER A 21 -8.25 -6.94 6.17
CA SER A 21 -8.16 -7.92 7.27
C SER A 21 -7.10 -7.49 8.31
N LYS A 22 -7.21 -6.27 8.81
CA LYS A 22 -6.33 -5.73 9.86
C LYS A 22 -7.04 -5.83 11.21
N ALA A 23 -6.29 -5.95 12.31
CA ALA A 23 -6.86 -6.08 13.65
C ALA A 23 -7.84 -4.94 14.02
N GLU A 24 -7.54 -3.71 13.57
CA GLU A 24 -8.36 -2.52 13.81
C GLU A 24 -9.40 -2.24 12.72
N ALA A 25 -9.31 -2.95 11.59
CA ALA A 25 -10.20 -2.77 10.45
C ALA A 25 -10.39 -4.10 9.69
N ASP A 26 -11.52 -4.75 9.94
CA ASP A 26 -11.90 -5.99 9.29
C ASP A 26 -13.23 -5.83 8.56
N THR A 27 -13.21 -6.02 7.24
CA THR A 27 -14.42 -5.90 6.42
C THR A 27 -15.42 -7.03 6.70
N ARG A 28 -14.95 -8.25 6.95
CA ARG A 28 -15.83 -9.39 7.23
C ARG A 28 -16.47 -9.30 8.60
N ALA A 29 -15.72 -8.80 9.60
CA ALA A 29 -16.27 -8.62 10.94
C ALA A 29 -17.44 -7.63 10.97
N VAL A 30 -17.48 -6.66 10.06
CA VAL A 30 -18.52 -5.62 10.00
C VAL A 30 -19.72 -6.02 9.11
N PHE A 31 -19.47 -6.70 7.99
CA PHE A 31 -20.51 -6.98 6.98
C PHE A 31 -20.91 -8.47 6.88
N GLY A 32 -20.23 -9.35 7.61
CA GLY A 32 -20.44 -10.79 7.57
C GLY A 32 -19.70 -11.48 6.42
N ASP A 33 -20.17 -12.67 6.08
CA ASP A 33 -19.59 -13.52 5.05
C ASP A 33 -19.84 -12.98 3.63
N TYR A 34 -18.99 -13.39 2.70
CA TYR A 34 -19.16 -13.03 1.30
C TYR A 34 -20.35 -13.76 0.68
N ILE A 35 -21.24 -12.99 0.06
CA ILE A 35 -22.31 -13.52 -0.79
C ILE A 35 -21.74 -14.01 -2.13
N ASP A 36 -20.84 -13.23 -2.73
CA ASP A 36 -20.12 -13.56 -3.96
C ASP A 36 -18.74 -12.88 -3.97
N ILE A 37 -17.80 -13.48 -4.71
CA ILE A 37 -16.47 -12.90 -4.96
C ILE A 37 -16.22 -12.87 -6.46
N TYR A 38 -16.07 -11.65 -6.97
CA TYR A 38 -15.63 -11.38 -8.33
C TYR A 38 -14.25 -10.74 -8.29
N ASP A 39 -13.22 -11.55 -8.54
CA ASP A 39 -11.84 -11.10 -8.49
C ASP A 39 -11.37 -10.47 -9.81
N LEU A 40 -10.21 -9.81 -9.76
CA LEU A 40 -9.62 -9.15 -10.93
C LEU A 40 -9.27 -10.16 -12.04
N LYS A 41 -8.98 -11.42 -11.70
CA LYS A 41 -8.63 -12.44 -12.69
C LYS A 41 -9.84 -12.79 -13.55
N ARG A 42 -10.99 -13.09 -12.93
CA ARG A 42 -12.26 -13.32 -13.62
C ARG A 42 -12.62 -12.15 -14.53
N ALA A 43 -12.44 -10.93 -14.01
CA ALA A 43 -12.69 -9.69 -14.76
C ALA A 43 -11.77 -9.49 -15.96
N VAL A 44 -10.57 -10.08 -15.95
CA VAL A 44 -9.67 -10.08 -17.10
C VAL A 44 -10.05 -11.19 -18.08
N ASP A 45 -10.41 -12.37 -17.58
CA ASP A 45 -10.73 -13.55 -18.39
C ASP A 45 -12.01 -13.36 -19.21
N ASP A 46 -13.02 -12.64 -18.68
CA ASP A 46 -14.26 -12.31 -19.38
C ASP A 46 -14.20 -11.01 -20.20
N GLY A 47 -13.07 -10.30 -20.15
CA GLY A 47 -12.86 -9.05 -20.89
C GLY A 47 -13.56 -7.83 -20.28
N ALA A 48 -14.12 -7.91 -19.07
CA ALA A 48 -14.68 -6.75 -18.36
C ALA A 48 -13.59 -5.72 -18.00
N THR A 49 -12.33 -6.15 -17.87
CA THR A 49 -11.16 -5.31 -17.57
C THR A 49 -9.98 -5.64 -18.49
N VAL A 50 -9.06 -4.68 -18.63
CA VAL A 50 -7.82 -4.86 -19.38
C VAL A 50 -6.70 -5.39 -18.47
N ARG A 51 -5.80 -6.21 -19.02
CA ARG A 51 -4.62 -6.71 -18.30
C ARG A 51 -3.68 -5.57 -17.92
N VAL A 52 -3.25 -5.56 -16.65
CA VAL A 52 -2.25 -4.62 -16.14
C VAL A 52 -0.89 -5.31 -16.12
N PHE A 53 0.07 -4.74 -16.83
CA PHE A 53 1.48 -5.16 -16.78
C PHE A 53 2.26 -4.15 -15.95
N HIS A 54 2.95 -4.64 -14.92
CA HIS A 54 3.84 -3.81 -14.11
C HIS A 54 5.29 -4.23 -14.36
N GLU A 55 6.07 -3.34 -14.94
CA GLU A 55 7.51 -3.48 -15.07
C GLU A 55 8.17 -2.80 -13.88
N PRO A 56 8.83 -3.55 -12.97
CA PRO A 56 9.57 -2.93 -11.88
C PRO A 56 10.73 -2.11 -12.46
N ARG A 57 10.69 -0.80 -12.27
CA ARG A 57 11.79 0.10 -12.62
C ARG A 57 12.68 0.29 -11.41
N VAL A 58 13.88 -0.28 -11.45
CA VAL A 58 14.94 0.04 -10.48
C VAL A 58 15.84 1.06 -11.15
N ILE A 59 15.78 2.31 -10.66
CA ILE A 59 16.71 3.36 -11.09
C ILE A 59 17.97 3.17 -10.27
N GLN A 60 19.09 2.85 -10.93
CA GLN A 60 20.40 2.83 -10.30
C GLN A 60 20.76 4.28 -9.95
N VAL A 61 21.00 4.54 -8.67
CA VAL A 61 21.45 5.85 -8.19
C VAL A 61 22.91 5.69 -7.83
N ASP A 62 23.78 6.33 -8.61
CA ASP A 62 25.22 6.35 -8.37
C ASP A 62 25.66 7.75 -7.92
N LEU A 63 26.75 7.81 -7.16
CA LEU A 63 27.41 9.07 -6.86
C LEU A 63 27.98 9.71 -8.14
N PRO A 64 28.01 11.05 -8.25
CA PRO A 64 28.63 11.73 -9.37
C PRO A 64 30.10 11.33 -9.52
N LYS A 65 30.60 11.31 -10.77
CA LYS A 65 32.02 10.99 -11.04
C LYS A 65 32.93 11.97 -10.30
N GLY A 66 33.85 11.43 -9.50
CA GLY A 66 34.82 12.20 -8.73
C GLY A 66 34.37 12.56 -7.31
N VAL A 67 33.20 12.10 -6.87
CA VAL A 67 32.78 12.20 -5.47
C VAL A 67 33.23 10.95 -4.72
N ASP A 68 34.05 11.15 -3.68
CA ASP A 68 34.50 10.08 -2.78
C ASP A 68 33.45 9.88 -1.66
N PRO A 69 32.83 8.70 -1.56
CA PRO A 69 31.85 8.42 -0.51
C PRO A 69 32.37 8.67 0.91
N ASN A 70 33.66 8.44 1.17
CA ASN A 70 34.22 8.60 2.52
C ASN A 70 34.16 10.06 2.99
N THR A 71 34.34 11.01 2.06
CA THR A 71 34.27 12.44 2.40
C THR A 71 32.85 12.89 2.72
N LEU A 72 31.84 12.26 2.11
CA LEU A 72 30.43 12.49 2.42
C LEU A 72 30.08 11.93 3.80
N ASP A 73 30.57 10.73 4.12
CA ASP A 73 30.35 10.09 5.41
C ASP A 73 30.98 10.91 6.56
N GLU A 74 32.20 11.43 6.36
CA GLU A 74 32.87 12.32 7.32
C GLU A 74 32.08 13.62 7.54
N GLN A 75 31.58 14.24 6.47
CA GLN A 75 30.75 15.45 6.57
C GLN A 75 29.42 15.17 7.28
N ALA A 76 28.77 14.05 6.98
CA ALA A 76 27.53 13.65 7.63
C ALA A 76 27.74 13.43 9.13
N ASN A 77 28.83 12.76 9.52
CA ASN A 77 29.17 12.54 10.92
C ASN A 77 29.47 13.86 11.65
N SER A 78 30.26 14.75 11.05
CA SER A 78 30.58 16.05 11.65
C SER A 78 29.34 16.92 11.86
N LEU A 79 28.38 16.90 10.93
CA LEU A 79 27.13 17.65 11.05
C LEU A 79 26.18 17.06 12.11
N THR A 80 26.30 15.77 12.42
CA THR A 80 25.40 15.03 13.31
C THR A 80 26.02 14.67 14.68
N GLU A 81 27.25 15.13 14.95
CA GLU A 81 28.00 14.82 16.18
C GLU A 81 27.26 15.19 17.47
N GLY A 82 26.41 16.22 17.45
CA GLY A 82 25.64 16.69 18.62
C GLY A 82 24.19 16.21 18.72
N MET A 83 23.72 15.41 17.77
CA MET A 83 22.31 14.96 17.71
C MET A 83 22.12 13.68 18.53
N ASP A 84 20.94 13.48 19.11
CA ASP A 84 20.61 12.20 19.76
C ASP A 84 20.26 11.10 18.73
N ASP A 85 20.17 9.84 19.16
CA ASP A 85 19.91 8.71 18.26
C ASP A 85 18.50 8.72 17.66
N ALA A 86 17.55 9.47 18.23
CA ALA A 86 16.23 9.67 17.65
C ALA A 86 16.26 10.74 16.54
N GLU A 87 17.15 11.72 16.67
CA GLU A 87 17.39 12.79 15.69
C GLU A 87 18.30 12.38 14.52
N ARG A 88 19.16 11.36 14.69
CA ARG A 88 20.03 10.82 13.62
C ARG A 88 19.37 9.82 12.66
N ARG A 89 18.16 9.35 12.94
CA ARG A 89 17.54 8.20 12.28
C ARG A 89 16.69 8.54 11.05
#